data_AF-Q7NF66-F1
#
_entry.id   AF-Q7NF66-F1
#
_cell.length_a   1.000
_cell.length_b   1.000
_cell.length_c   1.000
_cell.angle_alpha   90.00
_cell.angle_beta   90.00
_cell.angle_gamma   90.00
#
_symmetry.space_group_name_H-M   'P 1'
#
loop_
_entity.id
_entity.type
_entity.pdbx_description
1 polymer ?
#
loop_
_entity_poly.entity_id
_entity_poly.type
_entity_poly.pdbx_seq_one_letter_code
_entity_poly.pdbx_strand_id
1 'polypeptide(L)'
;MPNRSQRPPMPVLLYRLAWGLLAMNMAWRGWEAPAAAGETPKTPRPARVTPGERPVQKPAAPSQNFFKLVRTRDRRLPAQRVRHLRSAGCDLPVPAPLTALAPRSSPGLTQAAHPTFLWHLPTVGASAPPVLFTLESREGHLLYRAHLDTNGLAPGVVALALPSEAPPLAPGRDYHWSVTLLCDLDDPSANVTVDAWVSRVVPGVAWRRRLEQAPPAARTALLAEDGYWYDLLPALAALHRTATGAPLAAGRWQSLLRSEGLDVIAGALPIPMFTGIAQFPVALNQISAPNVRP
;
A
#
# COMPACT_ATOMS: atom_id res chain seq x y z
N MET A 1 -39.27 -38.59 4.75
CA MET A 1 -40.25 -37.53 5.06
C MET A 1 -40.53 -37.53 6.56
N PRO A 2 -40.74 -36.35 7.19
CA PRO A 2 -40.13 -36.00 8.48
C PRO A 2 -41.12 -35.94 9.65
N ASN A 3 -40.63 -36.01 10.90
CA ASN A 3 -41.17 -35.23 12.03
C ASN A 3 -40.19 -35.31 13.23
N ARG A 4 -39.37 -34.28 13.52
CA ARG A 4 -39.60 -33.22 14.53
C ARG A 4 -40.30 -33.75 15.79
N SER A 5 -39.72 -33.70 16.99
CA SER A 5 -39.34 -32.45 17.68
C SER A 5 -38.51 -32.76 18.93
N GLN A 6 -37.48 -31.94 19.19
CA GLN A 6 -36.74 -31.88 20.45
C GLN A 6 -36.89 -30.49 21.08
N ARG A 7 -37.19 -30.52 22.38
CA ARG A 7 -36.81 -29.60 23.47
C ARG A 7 -37.49 -28.21 23.62
N PRO A 8 -37.52 -27.70 24.88
CA PRO A 8 -38.65 -26.92 25.44
C PRO A 8 -38.29 -25.45 25.79
N PRO A 9 -39.23 -24.65 26.32
CA PRO A 9 -38.93 -23.39 26.99
C PRO A 9 -39.09 -23.44 28.54
N MET A 10 -38.24 -22.63 29.19
CA MET A 10 -38.21 -22.16 30.60
C MET A 10 -39.40 -21.20 30.91
N PRO A 11 -39.43 -20.41 32.02
CA PRO A 11 -39.18 -20.59 33.47
C PRO A 11 -40.30 -19.98 34.35
N VAL A 12 -40.41 -20.24 35.66
CA VAL A 12 -41.11 -19.32 36.60
C VAL A 12 -40.67 -19.46 38.09
N LEU A 13 -40.70 -18.30 38.78
CA LEU A 13 -40.82 -17.99 40.23
C LEU A 13 -39.53 -17.86 41.06
N LEU A 14 -39.11 -16.68 41.55
CA LEU A 14 -39.72 -15.61 42.40
C LEU A 14 -39.61 -15.87 43.91
N TYR A 15 -38.89 -15.00 44.64
CA TYR A 15 -39.30 -14.18 45.83
C TYR A 15 -38.03 -13.61 46.52
N ARG A 16 -37.79 -12.28 46.64
CA ARG A 16 -38.31 -11.28 47.63
C ARG A 16 -38.01 -11.70 49.09
N LEU A 17 -37.55 -10.89 50.06
CA LEU A 17 -37.34 -9.45 50.30
C LEU A 17 -36.62 -9.37 51.69
N ALA A 18 -35.89 -8.28 52.02
CA ALA A 18 -36.05 -7.49 53.26
C ALA A 18 -34.85 -6.56 53.56
N TRP A 19 -35.18 -5.34 53.98
CA TRP A 19 -34.31 -4.21 54.35
C TRP A 19 -34.19 -4.08 55.87
N GLY A 20 -33.12 -3.42 56.35
CA GLY A 20 -33.01 -2.90 57.72
C GLY A 20 -31.85 -1.92 57.91
N LEU A 21 -32.17 -0.66 58.22
CA LEU A 21 -31.29 0.46 58.60
C LEU A 21 -30.99 0.46 60.11
N LEU A 22 -29.82 0.95 60.55
CA LEU A 22 -29.67 2.08 61.51
C LEU A 22 -28.24 2.29 62.08
N ALA A 23 -27.91 3.59 62.27
CA ALA A 23 -27.04 4.23 63.28
C ALA A 23 -25.50 4.14 63.06
N MET A 24 -24.63 5.11 63.43
CA MET A 24 -24.73 6.29 64.29
C MET A 24 -23.48 7.19 64.07
N ASN A 25 -23.66 8.51 64.13
CA ASN A 25 -22.61 9.54 64.29
C ASN A 25 -21.94 9.42 65.67
N MET A 26 -20.61 9.60 65.79
CA MET A 26 -19.98 10.29 66.95
C MET A 26 -18.55 10.74 66.65
N ALA A 27 -18.29 11.99 67.05
CA ALA A 27 -17.03 12.72 67.01
C ALA A 27 -15.99 12.20 68.02
N TRP A 28 -14.70 12.34 67.70
CA TRP A 28 -13.63 12.37 68.69
C TRP A 28 -12.77 13.63 68.56
N ARG A 29 -12.73 14.36 69.68
CA ARG A 29 -11.83 15.45 70.08
C ARG A 29 -10.38 14.95 70.06
N GLY A 30 -9.37 15.76 69.73
CA GLY A 30 -8.89 16.90 70.52
C GLY A 30 -7.79 16.43 71.49
N TRP A 31 -6.53 16.65 71.12
CA TRP A 31 -5.34 16.55 71.98
C TRP A 31 -4.40 17.69 71.56
N GLU A 32 -4.03 18.54 72.52
CA GLU A 32 -3.02 19.61 72.41
C GLU A 32 -2.02 19.49 73.57
N ALA A 33 -0.74 19.74 73.23
CA ALA A 33 0.38 20.25 74.03
C ALA A 33 1.09 19.31 75.07
N PRO A 34 2.38 19.56 75.45
CA PRO A 34 3.17 20.78 75.27
C PRO A 34 4.63 20.63 74.77
N ALA A 35 5.27 21.79 74.63
CA ALA A 35 6.59 22.11 74.10
C ALA A 35 7.79 21.69 74.97
N ALA A 36 8.96 21.50 74.34
CA ALA A 36 10.26 21.97 74.86
C ALA A 36 11.39 21.92 73.79
N ALA A 37 12.04 23.09 73.63
CA ALA A 37 13.47 23.37 73.47
C ALA A 37 14.32 22.77 72.32
N GLY A 38 15.04 23.66 71.62
CA GLY A 38 16.33 23.36 70.97
C GLY A 38 16.51 23.92 69.57
N GLU A 39 17.22 25.04 69.45
CA GLU A 39 17.59 25.73 68.20
C GLU A 39 18.57 24.91 67.32
N THR A 40 18.56 25.15 65.99
CA THR A 40 19.76 25.45 65.16
C THR A 40 19.39 25.75 63.69
N PRO A 41 20.24 26.47 62.93
CA PRO A 41 19.84 27.23 61.73
C PRO A 41 19.69 26.43 60.42
N LYS A 42 18.82 26.99 59.56
CA LYS A 42 18.42 26.54 58.21
C LYS A 42 19.59 26.18 57.28
N THR A 43 19.52 24.97 56.70
CA THR A 43 20.12 24.65 55.39
C THR A 43 18.98 24.37 54.41
N PRO A 44 18.92 24.99 53.22
CA PRO A 44 17.81 24.76 52.30
C PRO A 44 17.91 23.36 51.68
N ARG A 45 16.85 22.56 51.90
CA ARG A 45 16.63 21.24 51.30
C ARG A 45 16.32 21.41 49.80
N PRO A 46 16.91 20.59 48.90
CA PRO A 46 16.56 20.65 47.48
C PRO A 46 15.09 20.28 47.26
N ALA A 47 14.44 21.03 46.38
CA ALA A 47 13.03 20.89 46.07
C ALA A 47 12.69 19.47 45.58
N ARG A 48 11.59 18.92 46.10
CA ARG A 48 10.96 17.68 45.67
C ARG A 48 10.42 17.88 44.24
N VAL A 49 11.01 17.21 43.26
CA VAL A 49 10.52 17.16 41.88
C VAL A 49 9.21 16.37 41.85
N THR A 50 8.12 17.03 41.49
CA THR A 50 6.84 16.39 41.14
C THR A 50 7.00 15.63 39.82
N PRO A 51 6.46 14.40 39.68
CA PRO A 51 6.43 13.71 38.40
C PRO A 51 5.50 14.45 37.44
N GLY A 52 6.07 15.25 36.55
CA GLY A 52 5.37 15.86 35.43
C GLY A 52 4.95 14.80 34.42
N GLU A 53 3.69 14.91 33.98
CA GLU A 53 3.08 14.21 32.85
C GLU A 53 4.05 13.98 31.69
N ARG A 54 4.15 12.73 31.23
CA ARG A 54 4.82 12.41 29.96
C ARG A 54 4.11 13.16 28.84
N PRO A 55 4.80 13.98 28.03
CA PRO A 55 4.17 14.57 26.86
C PRO A 55 3.73 13.43 25.95
N VAL A 56 2.44 13.39 25.61
CA VAL A 56 1.93 12.62 24.48
C VAL A 56 2.76 13.05 23.27
N GLN A 57 3.59 12.15 22.77
CA GLN A 57 4.41 12.42 21.58
C GLN A 57 3.47 12.73 20.42
N LYS A 58 3.45 14.01 20.04
CA LYS A 58 2.86 14.51 18.81
C LYS A 58 3.34 13.61 17.66
N PRO A 59 2.46 13.13 16.76
CA PRO A 59 2.89 12.30 15.65
C PRO A 59 3.99 13.04 14.90
N ALA A 60 5.17 12.42 14.83
CA ALA A 60 6.30 12.98 14.11
C ALA A 60 5.84 13.30 12.68
N ALA A 61 6.02 14.55 12.27
CA ALA A 61 5.83 14.96 10.89
C ALA A 61 6.61 13.98 10.00
N PRO A 62 6.06 13.55 8.84
CA PRO A 62 6.77 12.64 7.95
C PRO A 62 8.12 13.27 7.63
N SER A 63 9.20 12.60 8.05
CA SER A 63 10.56 13.07 7.84
C SER A 63 10.73 13.37 6.35
N GLN A 64 11.21 14.58 6.02
CA GLN A 64 11.48 15.05 4.65
C GLN A 64 12.49 14.18 3.88
N ASN A 65 12.95 13.07 4.45
CA ASN A 65 13.91 12.11 3.88
C ASN A 65 13.36 10.67 3.79
N PHE A 66 12.05 10.44 3.90
CA PHE A 66 11.48 9.08 3.96
C PHE A 66 11.84 8.19 2.74
N PHE A 67 12.19 8.77 1.60
CA PHE A 67 12.58 8.06 0.36
C PHE A 67 14.02 8.33 -0.09
N LYS A 68 14.85 8.99 0.72
CA LYS A 68 16.26 9.14 0.39
C LYS A 68 16.91 7.77 0.56
N LEU A 69 17.24 7.15 -0.58
CA LEU A 69 17.96 5.88 -0.78
C LEU A 69 17.08 4.67 -1.12
N VAL A 70 16.34 4.70 -2.23
CA VAL A 70 16.30 3.50 -3.09
C VAL A 70 17.61 3.50 -3.90
N ARG A 71 18.73 3.20 -3.22
CA ARG A 71 19.99 2.89 -3.91
C ARG A 71 19.80 1.56 -4.61
N THR A 72 19.39 1.58 -5.87
CA THR A 72 19.48 0.38 -6.69
C THR A 72 20.94 -0.02 -6.78
N ARG A 73 21.20 -1.32 -6.61
CA ARG A 73 22.47 -1.89 -7.05
C ARG A 73 22.53 -1.59 -8.54
N ASP A 74 23.53 -0.82 -8.96
CA ASP A 74 23.77 -0.40 -10.34
C ASP A 74 23.79 -1.62 -11.27
N ARG A 75 22.60 -2.00 -11.74
CA ARG A 75 22.34 -3.04 -12.71
C ARG A 75 21.88 -2.25 -13.91
N ARG A 76 22.70 -2.24 -14.96
CA ARG A 76 22.52 -1.52 -16.24
C ARG A 76 21.20 -1.84 -16.96
N LEU A 77 20.07 -1.62 -16.32
CA LEU A 77 18.73 -1.69 -16.87
C LEU A 77 18.33 -0.27 -17.25
N PRO A 78 17.67 -0.10 -18.40
CA PRO A 78 17.19 1.21 -18.77
C PRO A 78 16.23 1.73 -17.69
N ALA A 79 16.33 3.02 -17.41
CA ALA A 79 15.32 3.73 -16.64
C ALA A 79 13.94 3.58 -17.31
N GLN A 80 12.88 3.87 -16.56
CA GLN A 80 11.52 3.92 -17.08
C GLN A 80 11.48 4.70 -18.40
N ARG A 81 10.89 4.10 -19.43
CA ARG A 81 10.67 4.76 -20.71
C ARG A 81 9.19 5.08 -20.86
N VAL A 82 8.91 6.32 -21.25
CA VAL A 82 7.63 6.68 -21.83
C VAL A 82 7.89 6.80 -23.33
N ARG A 83 7.36 5.87 -24.12
CA ARG A 83 7.47 5.98 -25.58
C ARG A 83 6.32 6.84 -26.08
N HIS A 84 6.62 8.11 -26.34
CA HIS A 84 5.77 8.98 -27.14
C HIS A 84 6.14 8.76 -28.61
N LEU A 85 5.45 7.87 -29.30
CA LEU A 85 5.48 7.87 -30.77
C LEU A 85 4.74 9.14 -31.22
N ARG A 86 5.30 9.83 -32.23
CA ARG A 86 4.99 11.23 -32.62
C ARG A 86 3.56 11.46 -33.15
N SER A 87 2.70 10.47 -33.00
CA SER A 87 1.30 10.42 -33.39
C SER A 87 0.60 9.44 -32.45
N ALA A 88 0.40 9.83 -31.18
CA ALA A 88 -0.46 9.03 -30.30
C ALA A 88 -1.87 9.05 -30.91
N GLY A 89 -2.35 7.90 -31.41
CA GLY A 89 -3.68 7.79 -32.01
C GLY A 89 -4.80 8.01 -31.00
N CYS A 90 -4.47 8.00 -29.70
CA CYS A 90 -5.40 8.37 -28.65
C CYS A 90 -5.41 9.90 -28.48
N ASP A 91 -6.56 10.54 -28.73
CA ASP A 91 -6.86 11.90 -28.28
C ASP A 91 -7.04 11.92 -26.75
N LEU A 92 -5.92 11.88 -26.02
CA LEU A 92 -5.92 11.91 -24.55
C LEU A 92 -5.91 13.35 -24.03
N PRO A 93 -6.91 13.77 -23.22
CA PRO A 93 -6.86 15.01 -22.46
C PRO A 93 -5.59 15.13 -21.61
N VAL A 94 -4.94 16.29 -21.68
CA VAL A 94 -3.62 16.55 -21.08
C VAL A 94 -3.74 17.28 -19.74
N PRO A 95 -4.07 16.59 -18.65
CA PRO A 95 -3.35 16.95 -17.43
C PRO A 95 -2.50 15.82 -16.86
N ALA A 96 -2.80 14.55 -17.17
CA ALA A 96 -2.02 13.41 -16.67
C ALA A 96 -1.95 12.27 -17.69
N PRO A 97 -0.76 11.96 -18.25
CA PRO A 97 -0.61 10.90 -19.24
C PRO A 97 -0.69 9.51 -18.61
N LEU A 98 -0.78 8.49 -19.46
CA LEU A 98 -0.49 7.11 -19.05
C LEU A 98 0.90 7.08 -18.37
N THR A 99 0.95 6.62 -17.12
CA THR A 99 2.17 6.68 -16.32
C THR A 99 2.36 5.38 -15.55
N ALA A 100 3.48 4.70 -15.73
CA ALA A 100 3.85 3.57 -14.88
C ALA A 100 4.22 4.09 -13.47
N LEU A 101 3.66 3.49 -12.43
CA LEU A 101 4.07 3.76 -11.05
C LEU A 101 5.23 2.83 -10.71
N ALA A 102 6.41 3.21 -11.17
CA ALA A 102 7.68 2.51 -10.97
C ALA A 102 8.76 3.49 -10.51
N PRO A 103 9.82 3.02 -9.82
CA PRO A 103 10.91 3.90 -9.44
C PRO A 103 11.77 4.25 -10.66
N ARG A 104 12.24 5.49 -10.73
CA ARG A 104 13.16 5.92 -11.80
C ARG A 104 14.49 5.19 -11.74
N SER A 105 14.92 4.83 -10.53
CA SER A 105 16.19 4.18 -10.26
C SER A 105 16.28 2.72 -10.74
N SER A 106 15.22 2.15 -11.35
CA SER A 106 15.12 0.87 -12.08
C SER A 106 16.22 -0.18 -11.79
N PRO A 107 15.89 -1.39 -11.30
CA PRO A 107 14.55 -1.96 -11.14
C PRO A 107 13.93 -1.63 -9.78
N GLY A 108 12.60 -1.63 -9.70
CA GLY A 108 11.91 -1.71 -8.40
C GLY A 108 11.97 -3.12 -7.84
N LEU A 109 12.00 -3.27 -6.51
CA LEU A 109 12.07 -4.58 -5.87
C LEU A 109 10.70 -5.10 -5.45
N THR A 110 10.56 -6.42 -5.46
CA THR A 110 9.48 -7.12 -4.79
C THR A 110 9.97 -8.37 -4.05
N GLN A 111 9.33 -8.71 -2.94
CA GLN A 111 9.52 -10.03 -2.31
C GLN A 111 8.49 -11.07 -2.80
N ALA A 112 7.36 -10.60 -3.33
CA ALA A 112 6.25 -11.44 -3.74
C ALA A 112 6.62 -12.30 -4.96
N ALA A 113 6.14 -13.54 -4.98
CA ALA A 113 6.17 -14.37 -6.18
C ALA A 113 5.20 -13.85 -7.26
N HIS A 114 4.09 -13.25 -6.80
CA HIS A 114 3.03 -12.67 -7.60
C HIS A 114 2.82 -11.21 -7.18
N PRO A 115 3.64 -10.27 -7.68
CA PRO A 115 3.54 -8.86 -7.30
C PRO A 115 2.28 -8.20 -7.87
N THR A 116 2.01 -7.00 -7.37
CA THR A 116 0.99 -6.11 -7.94
C THR A 116 1.68 -4.97 -8.68
N PHE A 117 1.25 -4.75 -9.91
CA PHE A 117 1.72 -3.67 -10.77
C PHE A 117 0.69 -2.53 -10.76
N LEU A 118 1.16 -1.29 -10.70
CA LEU A 118 0.30 -0.12 -10.67
C LEU A 118 0.69 0.87 -11.77
N TRP A 119 -0.31 1.48 -12.39
CA TRP A 119 -0.16 2.56 -13.35
C TRP A 119 -1.29 3.58 -13.19
N HIS A 120 -1.06 4.80 -13.64
CA HIS A 120 -2.08 5.83 -13.75
C HIS A 120 -2.69 5.76 -15.15
N LEU A 121 -4.00 5.52 -15.20
CA LEU A 121 -4.81 5.59 -16.40
C LEU A 121 -5.27 7.05 -16.61
N PRO A 122 -4.96 7.67 -17.76
CA PRO A 122 -5.39 9.03 -18.07
C PRO A 122 -6.91 9.09 -18.21
N THR A 123 -7.46 10.30 -18.19
CA THR A 123 -8.85 10.49 -18.65
C THR A 123 -8.94 10.05 -20.11
N VAL A 124 -9.85 9.15 -20.40
CA VAL A 124 -10.14 8.64 -21.74
C VAL A 124 -11.54 9.10 -22.11
N GLY A 125 -11.75 9.46 -23.37
CA GLY A 125 -13.06 9.91 -23.86
C GLY A 125 -14.11 8.79 -23.84
N ALA A 126 -15.28 9.07 -24.41
CA ALA A 126 -16.40 8.12 -24.46
C ALA A 126 -16.09 6.79 -25.16
N SER A 127 -15.04 6.74 -26.00
CA SER A 127 -14.45 5.52 -26.54
C SER A 127 -13.06 5.33 -25.94
N ALA A 128 -13.01 4.63 -24.81
CA ALA A 128 -11.76 4.35 -24.13
C ALA A 128 -11.07 3.14 -24.80
N PRO A 129 -9.82 3.29 -25.26
CA PRO A 129 -9.08 2.19 -25.88
C PRO A 129 -8.75 1.11 -24.86
N PRO A 130 -8.88 -0.18 -25.22
CA PRO A 130 -8.54 -1.26 -24.30
C PRO A 130 -7.06 -1.18 -23.88
N VAL A 131 -6.78 -1.64 -22.67
CA VAL A 131 -5.43 -1.69 -22.12
C VAL A 131 -4.87 -3.10 -22.26
N LEU A 132 -3.63 -3.19 -22.76
CA LEU A 132 -2.84 -4.41 -22.79
C LEU A 132 -1.76 -4.34 -21.71
N PHE A 133 -1.76 -5.29 -20.78
CA PHE A 133 -0.67 -5.53 -19.85
C PHE A 133 0.17 -6.72 -20.34
N THR A 134 1.50 -6.58 -20.29
CA THR A 134 2.43 -7.68 -20.54
C THR A 134 3.49 -7.75 -19.45
N LEU A 135 3.95 -8.97 -19.17
CA LEU A 135 5.06 -9.28 -18.30
C LEU A 135 5.97 -10.28 -19.00
N GLU A 136 7.25 -9.94 -19.09
CA GLU A 136 8.25 -10.68 -19.84
C GLU A 136 9.47 -10.97 -18.95
N SER A 137 10.17 -12.05 -19.24
CA SER A 137 11.50 -12.30 -18.69
C SER A 137 12.50 -11.27 -19.23
N ARG A 138 13.69 -11.19 -18.60
CA ARG A 138 14.77 -10.32 -19.09
C ARG A 138 15.20 -10.62 -20.53
N GLU A 139 15.01 -11.86 -20.97
CA GLU A 139 15.30 -12.34 -22.33
C GLU A 139 14.19 -12.03 -23.34
N GLY A 140 13.08 -11.40 -22.91
CA GLY A 140 11.94 -11.07 -23.76
C GLY A 140 10.92 -12.20 -23.92
N HIS A 141 10.98 -13.25 -23.09
CA HIS A 141 9.97 -14.31 -23.11
C HIS A 141 8.69 -13.84 -22.39
N LEU A 142 7.56 -13.85 -23.09
CA LEU A 142 6.26 -13.52 -22.50
C LEU A 142 5.87 -14.53 -21.42
N LEU A 143 5.66 -14.03 -20.20
CA LEU A 143 5.22 -14.81 -19.03
C LEU A 143 3.74 -14.63 -18.74
N TYR A 144 3.22 -13.42 -18.96
CA TYR A 144 1.82 -13.12 -18.72
C TYR A 144 1.35 -11.98 -19.61
N ARG A 145 0.08 -12.06 -20.03
CA ARG A 145 -0.61 -11.06 -20.83
C ARG A 145 -2.05 -10.93 -20.35
N ALA A 146 -2.54 -9.70 -20.22
CA ALA A 146 -3.92 -9.43 -19.90
C ALA A 146 -4.47 -8.27 -20.74
N HIS A 147 -5.71 -8.40 -21.19
CA HIS A 147 -6.49 -7.30 -21.76
C HIS A 147 -7.45 -6.80 -20.69
N LEU A 148 -7.47 -5.49 -20.48
CA LEU A 148 -8.39 -4.82 -19.57
C LEU A 148 -9.29 -3.92 -20.41
N ASP A 149 -10.60 -4.18 -20.31
CA ASP A 149 -11.58 -3.25 -20.85
C ASP A 149 -11.60 -1.99 -19.98
N THR A 150 -11.44 -0.84 -20.63
CA THR A 150 -11.49 0.48 -20.01
C THR A 150 -12.89 1.08 -19.99
N ASN A 151 -13.86 0.44 -20.65
CA ASN A 151 -15.26 0.86 -20.58
C ASN A 151 -15.75 0.82 -19.13
N GLY A 152 -16.15 1.98 -18.61
CA GLY A 152 -16.60 2.12 -17.22
C GLY A 152 -15.47 2.20 -16.18
N LEU A 153 -14.19 2.17 -16.58
CA LEU A 153 -13.09 2.51 -15.66
C LEU A 153 -13.00 4.03 -15.52
N ALA A 154 -13.05 4.52 -14.28
CA ALA A 154 -12.75 5.91 -14.01
C ALA A 154 -11.25 6.19 -14.23
N PRO A 155 -10.86 7.44 -14.54
CA PRO A 155 -9.45 7.85 -14.60
C PRO A 155 -8.79 7.76 -13.22
N GLY A 156 -7.50 7.42 -13.17
CA GLY A 156 -6.75 7.32 -11.91
C GLY A 156 -5.87 6.08 -11.80
N VAL A 157 -5.57 5.66 -10.57
CA VAL A 157 -4.64 4.55 -10.31
C VAL A 157 -5.33 3.22 -10.53
N VAL A 158 -4.72 2.38 -11.37
CA VAL A 158 -5.14 1.00 -11.65
C VAL A 158 -4.09 0.05 -11.07
N ALA A 159 -4.54 -1.08 -10.52
CA ALA A 159 -3.66 -2.14 -10.05
C ALA A 159 -3.99 -3.46 -10.73
N LEU A 160 -2.96 -4.22 -11.07
CA LEU A 160 -3.07 -5.59 -11.54
C LEU A 160 -2.20 -6.48 -10.66
N ALA A 161 -2.84 -7.36 -9.91
CA ALA A 161 -2.14 -8.44 -9.23
C ALA A 161 -1.81 -9.54 -10.24
N LEU A 162 -0.56 -10.00 -10.28
CA LEU A 162 -0.20 -11.17 -11.07
C LEU A 162 -1.02 -12.36 -10.54
N PRO A 163 -1.87 -13.02 -11.35
CA PRO A 163 -2.68 -14.13 -10.87
C PRO A 163 -1.82 -15.32 -10.45
N SER A 164 -2.38 -16.17 -9.60
CA SER A 164 -1.74 -17.42 -9.13
C SER A 164 -1.47 -18.42 -10.26
N GLU A 165 -2.24 -18.33 -11.33
CA GLU A 165 -2.19 -19.17 -12.54
C GLU A 165 -1.01 -18.78 -13.44
N ALA A 166 -0.52 -17.55 -13.34
CA ALA A 166 0.68 -17.12 -14.03
C ALA A 166 1.93 -17.71 -13.37
N PRO A 167 3.02 -17.97 -14.11
CA PRO A 167 4.27 -18.44 -13.52
C PRO A 167 4.77 -17.50 -12.41
N PRO A 168 5.15 -18.02 -11.23
CA PRO A 168 5.69 -17.18 -10.16
C PRO A 168 7.04 -16.61 -10.60
N LEU A 169 7.30 -15.33 -10.25
CA LEU A 169 8.59 -14.73 -10.49
C LEU A 169 9.66 -15.49 -9.70
N ALA A 170 10.74 -15.94 -10.34
CA ALA A 170 11.87 -16.57 -9.65
C ALA A 170 12.72 -15.55 -8.87
N PRO A 171 13.21 -15.89 -7.66
CA PRO A 171 14.12 -15.02 -6.91
C PRO A 171 15.42 -14.71 -7.66
N GLY A 172 15.94 -13.49 -7.48
CA GLY A 172 17.19 -13.03 -8.10
C GLY A 172 17.08 -12.70 -9.58
N ARG A 173 15.89 -12.81 -10.18
CA ARG A 173 15.62 -12.49 -11.59
C ARG A 173 14.97 -11.13 -11.77
N ASP A 174 15.23 -10.55 -12.93
CA ASP A 174 14.66 -9.28 -13.39
C ASP A 174 13.59 -9.59 -14.45
N TYR A 175 12.51 -8.83 -14.44
CA TYR A 175 11.39 -8.94 -15.37
C TYR A 175 11.00 -7.56 -15.86
N HIS A 176 10.48 -7.52 -17.08
CA HIS A 176 10.01 -6.30 -17.73
C HIS A 176 8.49 -6.37 -17.82
N TRP A 177 7.81 -5.31 -17.41
CA TRP A 177 6.37 -5.20 -17.59
C TRP A 177 6.03 -3.93 -18.35
N SER A 178 4.96 -3.99 -19.14
CA SER A 178 4.47 -2.83 -19.87
C SER A 178 2.95 -2.77 -19.87
N VAL A 179 2.46 -1.54 -20.01
CA VAL A 179 1.06 -1.20 -20.16
C VAL A 179 0.93 -0.39 -21.43
N THR A 180 0.08 -0.85 -22.33
CA THR A 180 -0.18 -0.24 -23.63
C THR A 180 -1.65 0.13 -23.75
N LEU A 181 -1.94 1.37 -24.09
CA LEU A 181 -3.26 1.78 -24.59
C LEU A 181 -3.33 1.44 -26.08
N LEU A 182 -4.29 0.59 -26.45
CA LEU A 182 -4.52 0.15 -27.82
C LEU A 182 -5.39 1.18 -28.55
N CYS A 183 -4.78 2.31 -28.91
CA CYS A 183 -5.41 3.42 -29.63
C CYS A 183 -5.83 3.01 -31.05
N ASP A 184 -4.96 2.26 -31.72
CA ASP A 184 -5.16 1.75 -33.07
C ASP A 184 -4.70 0.29 -33.10
N LEU A 185 -5.62 -0.60 -33.51
CA LEU A 185 -5.34 -2.03 -33.61
C LEU A 185 -4.58 -2.38 -34.89
N ASP A 186 -4.70 -1.54 -35.91
CA ASP A 186 -4.09 -1.72 -37.23
C ASP A 186 -2.73 -1.00 -37.34
N ASP A 187 -2.51 0.05 -36.53
CA ASP A 187 -1.21 0.73 -36.41
C ASP A 187 -0.65 0.70 -34.96
N PRO A 188 0.19 -0.29 -34.62
CA PRO A 188 0.86 -0.36 -33.32
C PRO A 188 1.74 0.84 -32.98
N SER A 189 2.17 1.63 -33.98
CA SER A 189 2.98 2.83 -33.75
C SER A 189 2.16 3.99 -33.17
N ALA A 190 0.84 3.94 -33.30
CA ALA A 190 -0.07 4.91 -32.71
C ALA A 190 -0.41 4.62 -31.23
N ASN A 191 0.01 3.47 -30.70
CA ASN A 191 -0.26 3.04 -29.33
C ASN A 191 0.65 3.71 -28.30
N VAL A 192 0.09 4.06 -27.14
CA VAL A 192 0.83 4.67 -26.04
C VAL A 192 1.27 3.59 -25.07
N THR A 193 2.57 3.46 -24.83
CA THR A 193 3.13 2.44 -23.94
C THR A 193 4.01 3.04 -22.85
N VAL A 194 3.81 2.56 -21.62
CA VAL A 194 4.71 2.77 -20.48
C VAL A 194 5.26 1.44 -20.01
N ASP A 195 6.52 1.44 -19.59
CA ASP A 195 7.20 0.22 -19.19
C ASP A 195 8.17 0.41 -18.03
N ALA A 196 8.40 -0.66 -17.26
CA ALA A 196 9.32 -0.65 -16.15
C ALA A 196 9.85 -2.05 -15.80
N TRP A 197 10.89 -2.07 -14.96
CA TRP A 197 11.52 -3.31 -14.49
C TRP A 197 11.14 -3.64 -13.04
N VAL A 198 10.99 -4.94 -12.78
CA VAL A 198 10.82 -5.51 -11.44
C VAL A 198 11.86 -6.60 -11.19
N SER A 199 12.45 -6.62 -9.99
CA SER A 199 13.32 -7.70 -9.54
C SER A 199 12.73 -8.37 -8.32
N ARG A 200 12.62 -9.71 -8.35
CA ARG A 200 12.20 -10.46 -7.16
C ARG A 200 13.40 -10.71 -6.25
N VAL A 201 13.39 -10.15 -5.04
CA VAL A 201 14.40 -10.37 -4.01
C VAL A 201 13.73 -10.93 -2.79
N VAL A 202 14.14 -12.11 -2.33
CA VAL A 202 13.58 -12.73 -1.13
C VAL A 202 14.40 -12.28 0.09
N PRO A 203 13.81 -11.53 1.03
CA PRO A 203 14.53 -11.10 2.24
C PRO A 203 14.75 -12.25 3.22
N GLY A 204 15.73 -12.05 4.11
CA GLY A 204 16.01 -12.96 5.22
C GLY A 204 14.82 -13.13 6.17
N VAL A 205 14.78 -14.27 6.87
CA VAL A 205 13.66 -14.66 7.75
C VAL A 205 13.37 -13.61 8.83
N ALA A 206 14.41 -13.02 9.44
CA ALA A 206 14.26 -12.01 10.48
C ALA A 206 13.53 -10.76 9.97
N TRP A 207 13.86 -10.31 8.76
CA TRP A 207 13.23 -9.15 8.15
C TRP A 207 11.76 -9.41 7.81
N ARG A 208 11.44 -10.58 7.23
CA ARG A 208 10.06 -10.96 6.92
C ARG A 208 9.19 -10.99 8.17
N ARG A 209 9.71 -11.56 9.26
CA ARG A 209 9.03 -11.58 10.55
C ARG A 209 8.77 -10.17 11.09
N ARG A 210 9.76 -9.27 10.99
CA ARG A 210 9.59 -7.85 11.38
C ARG A 210 8.50 -7.18 10.54
N LEU A 211 8.45 -7.46 9.24
CA LEU A 211 7.43 -6.93 8.33
C LEU A 211 6.02 -7.44 8.68
N GLU A 212 5.87 -8.73 8.94
CA GLU A 212 4.60 -9.38 9.30
C GLU A 212 4.03 -8.86 10.63
N GLN A 213 4.90 -8.61 11.61
CA GLN A 213 4.53 -8.12 12.93
C GLN A 213 4.34 -6.59 12.98
N ALA A 214 4.79 -5.86 11.95
CA ALA A 214 4.74 -4.41 11.94
C ALA A 214 3.29 -3.90 11.81
N PRO A 215 2.89 -2.89 12.60
CA PRO A 215 1.66 -2.15 12.36
C PRO A 215 1.60 -1.60 10.93
N PRO A 216 0.41 -1.37 10.33
CA PRO A 216 0.29 -0.94 8.93
C PRO A 216 1.15 0.27 8.53
N ALA A 217 1.24 1.27 9.40
CA ALA A 217 2.10 2.44 9.20
C ALA A 217 3.60 2.09 9.29
N ALA A 218 4.02 1.21 10.20
CA ALA A 218 5.42 0.79 10.28
C ALA A 218 5.80 -0.09 9.08
N ARG A 219 4.88 -0.95 8.62
CA ARG A 219 5.09 -1.82 7.45
C ARG A 219 5.43 -1.02 6.19
N THR A 220 4.72 0.07 5.92
CA THR A 220 5.02 0.93 4.77
C THR A 220 6.35 1.67 4.90
N ALA A 221 6.84 1.95 6.11
CA ALA A 221 8.19 2.48 6.31
C ALA A 221 9.27 1.43 6.00
N LEU A 222 9.13 0.21 6.53
CA LEU A 222 10.08 -0.89 6.27
C LEU A 222 10.23 -1.21 4.78
N LEU A 223 9.11 -1.23 4.05
CA LEU A 223 9.12 -1.49 2.61
C LEU A 223 9.81 -0.38 1.82
N ALA A 224 9.61 0.87 2.23
CA ALA A 224 10.25 2.03 1.60
C ALA A 224 11.76 2.07 1.87
N GLU A 225 12.17 1.85 3.12
CA GLU A 225 13.58 1.84 3.54
C GLU A 225 14.43 0.84 2.74
N ASP A 226 13.86 -0.33 2.44
CA ASP A 226 14.56 -1.41 1.73
C ASP A 226 14.25 -1.47 0.22
N GLY A 227 13.49 -0.51 -0.30
CA GLY A 227 13.23 -0.38 -1.74
C GLY A 227 12.28 -1.41 -2.34
N TYR A 228 11.45 -2.08 -1.52
CA TYR A 228 10.40 -3.01 -1.95
C TYR A 228 9.20 -2.27 -2.55
N TRP A 229 9.44 -1.57 -3.65
CA TRP A 229 8.50 -0.69 -4.33
C TRP A 229 7.14 -1.34 -4.63
N TYR A 230 7.16 -2.52 -5.26
CA TYR A 230 5.93 -3.20 -5.68
C TYR A 230 5.13 -3.80 -4.52
N ASP A 231 5.74 -3.93 -3.34
CA ASP A 231 5.07 -4.28 -2.09
C ASP A 231 4.59 -3.03 -1.33
N LEU A 232 5.32 -1.91 -1.47
CA LEU A 232 5.01 -0.63 -0.82
C LEU A 232 3.71 -0.02 -1.35
N LEU A 233 3.53 0.05 -2.67
CA LEU A 233 2.35 0.70 -3.26
C LEU A 233 1.03 0.05 -2.79
N PRO A 234 0.86 -1.28 -2.84
CA PRO A 234 -0.33 -1.93 -2.30
C PRO A 234 -0.49 -1.74 -0.78
N ALA A 235 0.62 -1.69 -0.03
CA ALA A 235 0.58 -1.45 1.41
C ALA A 235 0.11 -0.02 1.75
N LEU A 236 0.51 0.99 0.96
CA LEU A 236 0.01 2.36 1.08
C LEU A 236 -1.48 2.44 0.74
N ALA A 237 -1.92 1.74 -0.30
CA ALA A 237 -3.33 1.66 -0.65
C ALA A 237 -4.17 1.00 0.46
N ALA A 238 -3.67 -0.10 1.03
CA ALA A 238 -4.31 -0.75 2.16
C ALA A 238 -4.39 0.17 3.39
N LEU A 239 -3.30 0.89 3.70
CA LEU A 239 -3.26 1.86 4.80
C LEU A 239 -4.28 2.99 4.58
N HIS A 240 -4.41 3.46 3.33
CA HIS A 240 -5.33 4.55 3.00
C HIS A 240 -6.80 4.20 3.22
N ARG A 241 -7.17 2.92 3.11
CA ARG A 241 -8.54 2.45 3.38
C ARG A 241 -8.92 2.47 4.86
N THR A 242 -7.99 2.73 5.77
CA THR A 242 -8.28 2.83 7.21
C THR A 242 -8.50 4.29 7.61
N ALA A 243 -9.52 4.57 8.43
CA ALA A 243 -9.88 5.95 8.81
C ALA A 243 -8.70 6.70 9.48
N THR A 244 -7.94 6.02 10.33
CA THR A 244 -6.78 6.59 11.02
C THR A 244 -5.51 6.61 10.17
N GLY A 245 -5.41 5.76 9.14
CA GLY A 245 -4.25 5.68 8.25
C GLY A 245 -4.35 6.55 6.99
N ALA A 246 -5.55 6.97 6.59
CA ALA A 246 -5.79 7.70 5.34
C ALA A 246 -4.91 8.96 5.16
N PRO A 247 -4.80 9.88 6.15
CA PRO A 247 -3.97 11.08 5.99
C PRO A 247 -2.48 10.75 5.88
N LEU A 248 -2.00 9.77 6.66
CA LEU A 248 -0.60 9.34 6.62
C LEU A 248 -0.26 8.67 5.29
N ALA A 249 -1.13 7.80 4.80
CA ALA A 249 -0.95 7.14 3.51
C ALA A 249 -0.90 8.14 2.36
N ALA A 250 -1.81 9.13 2.34
CA ALA A 250 -1.84 10.17 1.31
C ALA A 250 -0.56 11.02 1.32
N GLY A 251 -0.08 11.42 2.50
CA GLY A 251 1.18 12.18 2.62
C GLY A 251 2.41 11.39 2.17
N ARG A 252 2.48 10.09 2.51
CA ARG A 252 3.57 9.20 2.08
C ARG A 252 3.51 8.92 0.58
N TRP A 253 2.32 8.71 0.03
CA TRP A 253 2.10 8.53 -1.40
C TRP A 253 2.56 9.74 -2.21
N GLN A 254 2.11 10.94 -1.83
CA GLN A 254 2.56 12.19 -2.47
C GLN A 254 4.08 12.33 -2.40
N SER A 255 4.66 12.11 -1.22
CA SER A 255 6.12 12.22 -1.05
C SER A 255 6.90 11.21 -1.89
N LEU A 256 6.37 9.98 -2.05
CA LEU A 256 6.96 8.91 -2.86
C LEU A 256 6.96 9.30 -4.34
N LEU A 257 5.80 9.70 -4.86
CA LEU A 257 5.66 10.02 -6.27
C LEU A 257 6.50 11.25 -6.64
N ARG A 258 6.57 12.27 -5.79
CA ARG A 258 7.44 13.43 -6.02
C ARG A 258 8.93 13.09 -5.99
N SER A 259 9.38 12.19 -5.11
CA SER A 259 10.80 11.77 -5.11
C SER A 259 11.19 11.05 -6.40
N GLU A 260 10.23 10.38 -7.04
CA GLU A 260 10.37 9.75 -8.35
C GLU A 260 9.93 10.65 -9.51
N GLY A 261 9.65 11.94 -9.25
CA GLY A 261 9.25 12.96 -10.23
C GLY A 261 8.02 12.59 -11.04
N LEU A 262 7.13 11.85 -10.40
CA LEU A 262 5.78 11.56 -10.84
C LEU A 262 4.81 12.62 -10.28
N ASP A 263 5.27 13.88 -10.20
CA ASP A 263 4.53 15.01 -9.60
C ASP A 263 3.15 15.19 -10.25
N VAL A 264 3.07 14.97 -11.57
CA VAL A 264 1.85 15.08 -12.38
C VAL A 264 0.72 14.17 -11.90
N ILE A 265 1.04 13.06 -11.22
CA ILE A 265 0.07 12.12 -10.64
C ILE A 265 0.16 12.06 -9.11
N ALA A 266 0.97 12.91 -8.47
CA ALA A 266 1.12 12.90 -7.01
C ALA A 266 -0.19 13.22 -6.28
N GLY A 267 -1.08 13.98 -6.92
CA GLY A 267 -2.43 14.27 -6.42
C GLY A 267 -3.41 13.09 -6.52
N ALA A 268 -3.09 12.04 -7.29
CA ALA A 268 -3.93 10.87 -7.39
C ALA A 268 -3.98 10.14 -6.05
N LEU A 269 -5.17 9.70 -5.65
CA LEU A 269 -5.34 8.95 -4.40
C LEU A 269 -4.71 7.56 -4.53
N PRO A 270 -4.12 7.00 -3.46
CA PRO A 270 -3.64 5.63 -3.41
C PRO A 270 -4.81 4.63 -3.31
N ILE A 271 -5.81 4.76 -4.17
CA ILE A 271 -6.99 3.89 -4.22
C ILE A 271 -6.98 3.23 -5.59
N PRO A 272 -6.42 2.01 -5.72
CA PRO A 272 -6.45 1.31 -7.00
C PRO A 272 -7.90 0.89 -7.31
N MET A 273 -8.38 1.27 -8.50
CA MET A 273 -9.75 1.00 -8.93
C MET A 273 -9.98 -0.44 -9.40
N PHE A 274 -8.92 -1.22 -9.58
CA PHE A 274 -9.01 -2.64 -9.92
C PHE A 274 -8.30 -3.48 -8.85
N THR A 275 -9.05 -4.40 -8.24
CA THR A 275 -8.53 -5.46 -7.37
C THR A 275 -8.83 -6.85 -7.94
N GLY A 276 -9.36 -6.91 -9.16
CA GLY A 276 -9.81 -8.12 -9.82
C GLY A 276 -8.70 -8.89 -10.52
N ILE A 277 -8.92 -10.19 -10.68
CA ILE A 277 -8.16 -11.06 -11.58
C ILE A 277 -8.67 -10.74 -12.99
N ALA A 278 -7.79 -10.33 -13.91
CA ALA A 278 -8.17 -10.21 -15.32
C ALA A 278 -8.44 -11.63 -15.85
N GLN A 279 -9.70 -12.08 -15.79
CA GLN A 279 -10.11 -13.34 -16.40
C GLN A 279 -10.38 -13.11 -17.88
N PHE A 280 -9.39 -13.46 -18.72
CA PHE A 280 -9.67 -14.10 -19.99
C PHE A 280 -8.62 -15.20 -20.22
N PRO A 281 -9.03 -16.42 -20.59
CA PRO A 281 -8.08 -17.44 -21.00
C PRO A 281 -7.41 -16.96 -22.28
N VAL A 282 -6.09 -16.73 -22.24
CA VAL A 282 -5.31 -16.70 -23.48
C VAL A 282 -5.40 -18.11 -24.04
N ALA A 283 -6.16 -18.29 -25.12
CA ALA A 283 -6.02 -19.47 -25.94
C ALA A 283 -4.54 -19.54 -26.36
N LEU A 284 -3.81 -20.53 -25.86
CA LEU A 284 -2.50 -20.93 -26.35
C LEU A 284 -2.66 -21.45 -27.79
N ASN A 285 -2.84 -20.55 -28.75
CA ASN A 285 -2.53 -20.74 -30.16
C ASN A 285 -3.00 -19.53 -30.95
N GLN A 286 -2.09 -18.62 -31.26
CA GLN A 286 -1.91 -18.00 -32.59
C GLN A 286 -0.71 -17.05 -32.46
N ILE A 287 0.50 -17.61 -32.35
CA ILE A 287 1.67 -16.93 -32.89
C ILE A 287 1.78 -17.47 -34.31
N SER A 288 1.22 -16.72 -35.26
CA SER A 288 1.56 -16.90 -36.67
C SER A 288 3.07 -16.78 -36.78
N ALA A 289 3.71 -17.87 -37.22
CA ALA A 289 5.11 -17.87 -37.61
C ALA A 289 5.36 -16.73 -38.63
N PRO A 290 6.53 -16.06 -38.60
CA PRO A 290 6.89 -15.18 -39.70
C PRO A 290 6.93 -16.00 -40.98
N ASN A 291 6.13 -15.58 -41.95
CA ASN A 291 6.00 -16.17 -43.27
C ASN A 291 7.34 -16.04 -44.01
N VAL A 292 8.22 -17.04 -43.85
CA VAL A 292 9.42 -17.19 -44.69
C VAL A 292 8.93 -17.78 -46.01
N ARG A 293 8.89 -16.94 -47.06
CA ARG A 293 8.67 -17.42 -48.42
C ARG A 293 9.96 -18.07 -48.96
N PRO A 294 9.85 -19.15 -49.76
CA PRO A 294 10.99 -19.73 -50.47
C PRO A 294 11.51 -18.82 -51.58
#